data_AF-A0A2V6LNR7-F1
#
_entry.id   AF-A0A2V6LNR7-F1
#
_cell.length_a   1.000
_cell.length_b   1.000
_cell.length_c   1.000
_cell.angle_alpha   90.00
_cell.angle_beta   90.00
_cell.angle_gamma   90.00
#
_symmetry.space_group_name_H-M   'P 1'
#
loop_
_entity.id
_entity.type
_entity.pdbx_description
1 polymer ?
#
loop_
_entity_poly.entity_id
_entity_poly.type
_entity_poly.pdbx_seq_one_letter_code
_entity_poly.pdbx_strand_id
1 'polypeptide(L)'
;MAAAAHGNIDIFGLLLARTTNLHAEGRTNDGRDLLGMALDGGNPGIVETVLERLPPMQQWTTSTRRALGAALLGGDKEQIRLLLRKHSMPPTPEGRNVPFLAYSIAGSNSSLFRTLLACGADPNTVLPSRCDKDFLALLSSNSLRSYVEEDRNLTVVMLAAGLGQDDYLRALLDAGANRNRLTSRDRMSALDIAAETGHWRAAQILLGGGPPPDQLRLEISLALQRVALVKNGVPVYRTQCSTGRPGYSTKRGEFVITNKERYHRSTIYHVDMPYFMRLSCLDFGMHAGYVADHPASHGCIRLPEDAARKFFSEIPVGTVVTVQ
;
A
#
# COMPACT_ATOMS: atom_id res chain seq x y z
N MET A 1 20.38 35.34 -13.61
CA MET A 1 21.05 34.60 -12.52
C MET A 1 21.58 35.53 -11.43
N ALA A 2 22.44 36.52 -11.72
CA ALA A 2 22.97 37.44 -10.70
C ALA A 2 21.86 38.19 -9.92
N ALA A 3 20.84 38.73 -10.59
CA ALA A 3 19.71 39.38 -9.93
C ALA A 3 18.94 38.45 -8.98
N ALA A 4 18.79 37.17 -9.36
CA ALA A 4 18.15 36.16 -8.54
C ALA A 4 18.98 35.80 -7.30
N ALA A 5 20.30 35.64 -7.46
CA ALA A 5 21.23 35.34 -6.36
C ALA A 5 21.28 36.45 -5.29
N HIS A 6 21.02 37.71 -5.67
CA HIS A 6 20.97 38.84 -4.73
C HIS A 6 19.55 39.16 -4.25
N GLY A 7 18.54 38.38 -4.64
CA GLY A 7 17.16 38.61 -4.22
C GLY A 7 16.53 39.91 -4.75
N ASN A 8 17.10 40.55 -5.77
CA ASN A 8 16.65 41.85 -6.27
C ASN A 8 15.51 41.68 -7.28
N ILE A 9 14.27 41.74 -6.78
CA ILE A 9 13.05 41.50 -7.56
C ILE A 9 12.85 42.54 -8.68
N ASP A 10 13.23 43.80 -8.45
CA ASP A 10 13.04 44.87 -9.42
C ASP A 10 13.94 44.66 -10.65
N ILE A 11 15.23 44.41 -10.43
CA ILE A 11 16.17 44.10 -11.51
C ILE A 11 15.78 42.78 -12.17
N PHE A 12 15.37 41.79 -11.39
CA PHE A 12 14.91 40.51 -11.94
C PHE A 12 13.71 40.70 -12.88
N GLY A 13 12.71 41.50 -12.47
CA GLY A 13 11.54 41.83 -13.27
C GLY A 13 11.88 42.60 -14.55
N LEU A 14 12.78 43.59 -14.47
CA LEU A 14 13.24 44.33 -15.65
C LEU A 14 13.97 43.43 -16.66
N LEU A 15 14.81 42.52 -16.18
CA LEU A 15 15.51 41.56 -17.03
C LEU A 15 14.52 40.57 -17.65
N LEU A 16 13.55 40.10 -16.88
CA LEU A 16 12.51 39.18 -17.34
C LEU A 16 11.64 39.82 -18.43
N ALA A 17 11.26 41.09 -18.28
CA ALA A 17 10.48 41.82 -19.28
C ALA A 17 11.21 42.00 -20.63
N ARG A 18 12.54 41.99 -20.61
CA ARG A 18 13.39 42.09 -21.82
C ARG A 18 13.78 40.74 -22.40
N THR A 19 13.47 39.64 -21.72
CA THR A 19 13.88 38.29 -22.13
C THR A 19 12.66 37.51 -22.60
N THR A 20 12.68 37.02 -23.84
CA THR A 20 11.56 36.23 -24.39
C THR A 20 11.49 34.82 -23.81
N ASN A 21 12.61 34.28 -23.29
CA ASN A 21 12.66 32.96 -22.67
C ASN A 21 13.56 32.94 -21.42
N LEU A 22 12.98 32.57 -20.27
CA LEU A 22 13.77 32.27 -19.07
C LEU A 22 14.40 30.87 -19.24
N HIS A 23 15.68 30.80 -19.60
CA HIS A 23 16.42 29.53 -19.66
C HIS A 23 16.69 29.01 -18.24
N ALA A 24 15.65 28.54 -17.55
CA ALA A 24 15.73 28.07 -16.16
C ALA A 24 16.68 26.87 -15.99
N GLU A 25 16.89 26.09 -17.06
CA GLU A 25 17.84 24.97 -17.12
C GLU A 25 19.29 25.41 -17.34
N GLY A 26 19.51 26.68 -17.71
CA GLY A 26 20.85 27.23 -17.90
C GLY A 26 21.66 27.17 -16.61
N ARG A 27 22.89 26.66 -16.71
CA ARG A 27 23.81 26.52 -15.58
C ARG A 27 24.92 27.57 -15.66
N THR A 28 25.36 28.05 -14.51
CA THR A 28 26.63 28.78 -14.42
C THR A 28 27.81 27.84 -14.62
N ASN A 29 29.01 28.40 -14.77
CA ASN A 29 30.27 27.64 -14.81
C ASN A 29 30.47 26.76 -13.56
N ASP A 30 29.91 27.17 -12.42
CA ASP A 30 29.93 26.40 -11.16
C ASP A 30 28.81 25.34 -11.09
N GLY A 31 28.08 25.11 -12.18
CA GLY A 31 27.02 24.10 -12.27
C GLY A 31 25.67 24.48 -11.62
N ARG A 32 25.55 25.68 -11.04
CA ARG A 32 24.32 26.18 -10.39
C ARG A 32 23.29 26.61 -11.42
N ASP A 33 22.04 26.20 -11.22
CA ASP A 33 20.90 26.62 -12.05
C ASP A 33 20.22 27.87 -11.49
N LEU A 34 19.31 28.45 -12.26
CA LEU A 34 18.63 29.69 -11.90
C LEU A 34 17.79 29.54 -10.61
N LEU A 35 17.16 28.37 -10.41
CA LEU A 35 16.35 28.11 -9.22
C LEU A 35 17.23 28.03 -7.97
N GLY A 36 18.39 27.37 -8.05
CA GLY A 36 19.36 27.34 -6.95
C GLY A 36 19.78 28.74 -6.53
N MET A 37 20.08 29.60 -7.51
CA MET A 37 20.40 31.01 -7.26
C MET A 37 19.23 31.78 -6.63
N ALA A 38 18.01 31.58 -7.12
CA ALA A 38 16.81 32.24 -6.57
C ALA A 38 16.55 31.83 -5.12
N LEU A 39 16.73 30.54 -4.80
CA LEU A 39 16.62 30.02 -3.44
C LEU A 39 17.70 30.61 -2.52
N ASP A 40 18.96 30.70 -3.00
CA ASP A 40 20.07 31.29 -2.24
C ASP A 40 19.82 32.78 -1.95
N GLY A 41 19.23 33.51 -2.90
CA GLY A 41 18.86 34.92 -2.74
C GLY A 41 17.65 35.18 -1.84
N GLY A 42 16.90 34.14 -1.45
CA GLY A 42 15.84 34.21 -0.43
C GLY A 42 14.60 35.04 -0.79
N ASN A 43 14.45 35.51 -2.04
CA ASN A 43 13.29 36.30 -2.44
C ASN A 43 12.17 35.37 -2.97
N PRO A 44 11.01 35.25 -2.27
CA PRO A 44 9.95 34.31 -2.63
C PRO A 44 9.33 34.63 -4.00
N GLY A 45 9.18 35.90 -4.36
CA GLY A 45 8.62 36.30 -5.65
C GLY A 45 9.52 35.89 -6.83
N ILE A 46 10.84 35.95 -6.66
CA ILE A 46 11.77 35.43 -7.67
C ILE A 46 11.65 33.91 -7.78
N VAL A 47 11.62 33.20 -6.64
CA VAL A 47 11.49 31.73 -6.62
C VAL A 47 10.21 31.29 -7.31
N GLU A 48 9.06 31.90 -6.98
CA GLU A 48 7.77 31.63 -7.60
C GLU A 48 7.83 31.85 -9.11
N THR A 49 8.32 33.02 -9.55
CA THR A 49 8.46 33.37 -10.97
C THR A 49 9.32 32.37 -11.75
N VAL A 50 10.39 31.86 -11.13
CA VAL A 50 11.26 30.84 -11.73
C VAL A 50 10.56 29.49 -11.80
N LEU A 51 9.86 29.08 -10.74
CA LEU A 51 9.14 27.81 -10.67
C LEU A 51 7.98 27.73 -11.68
N GLU A 52 7.22 28.81 -11.85
CA GLU A 52 6.13 28.88 -12.82
C GLU A 52 6.62 28.61 -14.24
N ARG A 53 7.79 29.17 -14.57
CA ARG A 53 8.46 29.06 -15.87
C ARG A 53 9.33 27.82 -16.02
N LEU A 54 9.46 26.96 -15.00
CA LEU A 54 10.16 25.69 -15.17
C LEU A 54 9.47 24.86 -16.26
N PRO A 55 10.23 24.27 -17.20
CA PRO A 55 9.65 23.31 -18.12
C PRO A 55 9.23 22.02 -17.36
N PRO A 56 8.39 21.17 -17.97
CA PRO A 56 8.20 19.82 -17.48
C PRO A 56 9.53 19.06 -17.47
N MET A 57 9.84 18.40 -16.37
CA MET A 57 11.08 17.67 -16.13
C MET A 57 10.78 16.20 -15.87
N GLN A 58 11.63 15.31 -16.35
CA GLN A 58 11.49 13.90 -16.00
C GLN A 58 12.00 13.62 -14.58
N GLN A 59 13.16 14.18 -14.23
CA GLN A 59 13.89 13.93 -12.99
C GLN A 59 14.02 15.19 -12.14
N TRP A 60 14.19 15.00 -10.83
CA TRP A 60 14.40 16.09 -9.88
C TRP A 60 15.87 16.50 -9.82
N THR A 61 16.15 17.80 -9.94
CA THR A 61 17.48 18.37 -9.70
C THR A 61 17.69 18.63 -8.21
N THR A 62 18.94 18.90 -7.80
CA THR A 62 19.24 19.34 -6.43
C THR A 62 18.41 20.56 -6.06
N SER A 63 18.31 21.56 -6.94
CA SER A 63 17.54 22.78 -6.69
C SER A 63 16.05 22.52 -6.58
N THR A 64 15.44 21.67 -7.42
CA THR A 64 13.99 21.38 -7.32
C THR A 64 13.66 20.53 -6.09
N ARG A 65 14.55 19.63 -5.65
CA ARG A 65 14.39 18.93 -4.36
C ARG A 65 14.50 19.88 -3.18
N ARG A 66 15.45 20.83 -3.22
CA ARG A 66 15.63 21.83 -2.17
C ARG A 66 14.41 22.76 -2.08
N ALA A 67 13.88 23.19 -3.23
CA ALA A 67 12.62 23.93 -3.30
C ALA A 67 11.45 23.13 -2.70
N LEU A 68 11.32 21.84 -3.05
CA LEU A 68 10.27 20.99 -2.47
C LEU A 68 10.44 20.83 -0.96
N GLY A 69 11.67 20.63 -0.48
CA GLY A 69 11.96 20.54 0.95
C GLY A 69 11.55 21.80 1.71
N ALA A 70 11.88 22.98 1.17
CA ALA A 70 11.46 24.26 1.73
C ALA A 70 9.92 24.41 1.73
N ALA A 71 9.26 24.05 0.63
CA ALA A 71 7.81 24.11 0.50
C ALA A 71 7.10 23.16 1.48
N LEU A 72 7.64 21.95 1.68
CA LEU A 72 7.13 20.98 2.64
C LEU A 72 7.28 21.46 4.09
N LEU A 73 8.43 22.07 4.43
CA LEU A 73 8.67 22.65 5.75
C LEU A 73 7.77 23.86 6.03
N GLY A 74 7.57 24.72 5.02
CA GLY A 74 6.70 25.89 5.10
C GLY A 74 5.21 25.60 4.98
N GLY A 75 4.83 24.39 4.54
CA GLY A 75 3.44 24.02 4.27
C GLY A 75 2.84 24.70 3.03
N ASP A 76 3.68 25.16 2.09
CA ASP A 76 3.24 25.84 0.87
C ASP A 76 2.68 24.83 -0.15
N LYS A 77 1.38 24.58 -0.06
CA LYS A 77 0.67 23.62 -0.91
C LYS A 77 0.68 23.99 -2.39
N GLU A 78 0.66 25.28 -2.73
CA GLU A 78 0.67 25.69 -4.14
C GLU A 78 2.02 25.42 -4.77
N GLN A 79 3.10 25.74 -4.05
CA GLN A 79 4.46 25.44 -4.51
C GLN A 79 4.71 23.93 -4.59
N ILE A 80 4.22 23.14 -3.62
CA ILE A 80 4.29 21.67 -3.68
C ILE A 80 3.55 21.15 -4.92
N ARG A 81 2.30 21.59 -5.16
CA ARG A 81 1.53 21.18 -6.34
C ARG A 81 2.24 21.53 -7.64
N LEU A 82 2.77 22.74 -7.73
CA LEU A 82 3.49 23.21 -8.91
C LEU A 82 4.70 22.33 -9.19
N LEU A 83 5.52 22.06 -8.16
CA LEU A 83 6.70 21.20 -8.28
C LEU A 83 6.33 19.77 -8.66
N LEU A 84 5.35 19.16 -8.01
CA LEU A 84 4.90 17.80 -8.34
C LEU A 84 4.36 17.71 -9.77
N ARG A 85 3.55 18.69 -10.21
CA ARG A 85 3.01 18.72 -11.59
C ARG A 85 4.11 18.86 -12.65
N LYS A 86 5.21 19.54 -12.34
CA LYS A 86 6.32 19.74 -13.28
C LYS A 86 7.23 18.51 -13.38
N HIS A 87 7.11 17.52 -12.49
CA HIS A 87 8.00 16.35 -12.48
C HIS A 87 7.25 15.04 -12.69
N SER A 88 7.69 14.21 -13.65
CA SER A 88 7.04 12.91 -13.87
C SER A 88 7.43 11.84 -12.86
N MET A 89 8.64 11.91 -12.29
CA MET A 89 9.10 10.96 -11.28
C MET A 89 8.70 11.40 -9.87
N PRO A 90 8.43 10.46 -8.96
CA PRO A 90 8.09 10.80 -7.58
C PRO A 90 9.31 11.42 -6.87
N PRO A 91 9.11 12.44 -6.01
CA PRO A 91 10.21 13.09 -5.32
C PRO A 91 10.82 12.19 -4.25
N THR A 92 12.15 12.23 -4.13
CA THR A 92 12.91 11.53 -3.08
C THR A 92 13.61 12.53 -2.16
N PRO A 93 13.88 12.15 -0.89
CA PRO A 93 14.80 12.92 -0.05
C PRO A 93 16.21 12.97 -0.66
N GLU A 94 16.98 13.99 -0.29
CA GLU A 94 18.34 14.15 -0.81
C GLU A 94 19.24 12.96 -0.42
N GLY A 95 19.98 12.44 -1.41
CA GLY A 95 20.83 11.25 -1.23
C GLY A 95 20.07 9.93 -1.07
N ARG A 96 18.74 9.92 -1.20
CA ARG A 96 17.88 8.75 -1.03
C ARG A 96 17.23 8.30 -2.33
N ASN A 97 16.92 7.01 -2.39
CA ASN A 97 16.28 6.39 -3.55
C ASN A 97 14.77 6.23 -3.36
N VAL A 98 14.31 6.07 -2.12
CA VAL A 98 12.89 5.81 -1.84
C VAL A 98 12.09 7.14 -1.85
N PRO A 99 10.93 7.20 -2.53
CA PRO A 99 10.10 8.40 -2.56
C PRO A 99 9.59 8.86 -1.20
N PHE A 100 9.37 10.17 -1.04
CA PHE A 100 8.79 10.75 0.18
C PHE A 100 7.46 10.10 0.56
N LEU A 101 6.62 9.78 -0.42
CA LEU A 101 5.33 9.14 -0.17
C LEU A 101 5.50 7.77 0.50
N ALA A 102 6.45 6.95 0.04
CA ALA A 102 6.75 5.66 0.65
C ALA A 102 7.36 5.80 2.05
N TYR A 103 8.30 6.74 2.25
CA TYR A 103 8.85 7.05 3.59
C TYR A 103 7.76 7.49 4.56
N SER A 104 6.79 8.30 4.10
CA SER A 104 5.70 8.77 4.96
C SER A 104 4.79 7.64 5.44
N ILE A 105 4.59 6.60 4.63
CA ILE A 105 3.83 5.40 5.00
C ILE A 105 4.67 4.56 5.98
N ALA A 106 5.87 4.15 5.60
CA ALA A 106 6.73 3.30 6.45
C ALA A 106 7.03 3.95 7.81
N GLY A 107 7.26 5.27 7.85
CA GLY A 107 7.50 6.04 9.07
C GLY A 107 6.23 6.50 9.80
N SER A 108 5.03 6.14 9.33
CA SER A 108 3.75 6.58 9.90
C SER A 108 3.59 8.11 10.01
N ASN A 109 4.18 8.87 9.10
CA ASN A 109 4.07 10.33 9.04
C ASN A 109 2.83 10.77 8.25
N SER A 110 1.70 10.85 8.94
CA SER A 110 0.38 11.11 8.35
C SER A 110 0.26 12.53 7.78
N SER A 111 0.93 13.50 8.39
CA SER A 111 0.94 14.90 7.94
C SER A 111 1.62 15.04 6.58
N LEU A 112 2.83 14.46 6.43
CA LEU A 112 3.55 14.46 5.17
C LEU A 112 2.79 13.70 4.08
N PHE A 113 2.30 12.50 4.42
CA PHE A 113 1.53 11.67 3.50
C PHE A 113 0.30 12.40 2.94
N ARG A 114 -0.53 12.97 3.82
CA ARG A 114 -1.74 13.70 3.42
C ARG A 114 -1.41 14.94 2.59
N THR A 115 -0.35 15.66 2.95
CA THR A 115 0.09 16.85 2.22
C THR A 115 0.52 16.48 0.81
N LEU A 116 1.37 15.46 0.64
CA LEU A 116 1.83 15.00 -0.67
C LEU A 116 0.66 14.53 -1.54
N LEU A 117 -0.22 13.70 -0.99
CA LEU A 117 -1.36 13.17 -1.74
C LEU A 117 -2.35 14.28 -2.15
N ALA A 118 -2.68 15.21 -1.25
CA ALA A 118 -3.52 16.37 -1.54
C ALA A 118 -2.88 17.36 -2.53
N CYS A 119 -1.55 17.32 -2.69
CA CYS A 119 -0.83 18.12 -3.67
C CYS A 119 -0.58 17.37 -4.99
N GLY A 120 -1.14 16.16 -5.18
CA GLY A 120 -1.09 15.43 -6.44
C GLY A 120 0.08 14.45 -6.56
N ALA A 121 0.66 13.98 -5.46
CA ALA A 121 1.57 12.85 -5.51
C ALA A 121 0.85 11.60 -6.04
N ASP A 122 1.49 10.85 -6.94
CA ASP A 122 0.88 9.68 -7.58
C ASP A 122 0.64 8.54 -6.57
N PRO A 123 -0.62 8.13 -6.33
CA PRO A 123 -0.93 7.02 -5.42
C PRO A 123 -0.50 5.66 -5.97
N ASN A 124 -0.08 5.57 -7.24
CA ASN A 124 0.48 4.38 -7.86
C ASN A 124 2.02 4.36 -7.86
N THR A 125 2.65 5.26 -7.08
CA THR A 125 4.11 5.32 -6.91
C THR A 125 4.68 3.92 -6.61
N VAL A 126 5.67 3.52 -7.41
CA VAL A 126 6.39 2.24 -7.29
C VAL A 126 7.66 2.44 -6.45
N LEU A 127 7.97 1.48 -5.58
CA LEU A 127 9.22 1.47 -4.81
C LEU A 127 10.42 1.15 -5.73
N PRO A 128 11.58 1.77 -5.50
CA PRO A 128 12.78 1.50 -6.28
C PRO A 128 13.29 0.07 -6.02
N SER A 129 13.98 -0.53 -7.01
CA SER A 129 14.57 -1.87 -6.85
C SER A 129 15.68 -1.95 -5.80
N ARG A 130 16.22 -0.80 -5.37
CA ARG A 130 17.17 -0.72 -4.26
C ARG A 130 16.65 0.32 -3.28
N CYS A 131 16.08 -0.17 -2.18
CA CYS A 131 15.63 0.67 -1.09
C CYS A 131 16.78 1.02 -0.14
N ASP A 132 16.67 2.19 0.49
CA ASP A 132 17.66 2.66 1.44
C ASP A 132 17.62 1.82 2.74
N LYS A 133 18.76 1.65 3.42
CA LYS A 133 18.86 0.77 4.61
C LYS A 133 17.95 1.22 5.76
N ASP A 134 17.84 2.52 5.96
CA ASP A 134 16.97 3.12 6.96
C ASP A 134 15.49 3.00 6.59
N PHE A 135 15.12 3.10 5.32
CA PHE A 135 13.77 2.77 4.89
C PHE A 135 13.42 1.31 5.23
N LEU A 136 14.31 0.37 4.92
CA LEU A 136 14.10 -1.04 5.21
C LEU A 136 14.04 -1.33 6.72
N ALA A 137 14.70 -0.52 7.55
CA ALA A 137 14.64 -0.62 9.01
C ALA A 137 13.28 -0.19 9.58
N LEU A 138 12.46 0.55 8.82
CA LEU A 138 11.09 0.91 9.21
C LEU A 138 10.09 -0.24 8.98
N LEU A 139 10.48 -1.29 8.24
CA LEU A 139 9.60 -2.42 7.94
C LEU A 139 9.66 -3.46 9.06
N SER A 140 8.57 -3.59 9.81
CA SER A 140 8.48 -4.49 10.98
C SER A 140 8.35 -5.98 10.60
N SER A 141 7.83 -6.29 9.42
CA SER A 141 7.61 -7.66 8.94
C SER A 141 8.75 -8.13 8.05
N ASN A 142 9.38 -9.26 8.42
CA ASN A 142 10.39 -9.91 7.59
C ASN A 142 9.83 -10.35 6.23
N SER A 143 8.57 -10.79 6.18
CA SER A 143 7.91 -11.18 4.93
C SER A 143 7.75 -9.97 4.00
N LEU A 144 7.24 -8.85 4.52
CA LEU A 144 7.12 -7.61 3.74
C LEU A 144 8.48 -7.12 3.25
N ARG A 145 9.49 -7.19 4.12
CA ARG A 145 10.86 -6.80 3.78
C ARG A 145 11.41 -7.62 2.61
N SER A 146 11.21 -8.94 2.61
CA SER A 146 11.62 -9.81 1.50
C SER A 146 10.94 -9.41 0.18
N TYR A 147 9.63 -9.10 0.19
CA TYR A 147 8.95 -8.61 -1.03
C TYR A 147 9.51 -7.27 -1.53
N VAL A 148 9.86 -6.35 -0.62
CA VAL A 148 10.47 -5.06 -0.97
C VAL A 148 11.88 -5.22 -1.54
N GLU A 149 12.67 -6.15 -1.00
CA GLU A 149 14.07 -6.36 -1.42
C GLU A 149 14.19 -7.22 -2.69
N GLU A 150 13.27 -8.16 -2.91
CA GLU A 150 13.43 -9.20 -3.92
C GLU A 150 12.45 -9.12 -5.10
N ASP A 151 11.31 -8.45 -4.94
CA ASP A 151 10.33 -8.26 -6.02
C ASP A 151 10.40 -6.84 -6.62
N ARG A 152 9.73 -6.64 -7.74
CA ARG A 152 9.61 -5.37 -8.46
C ARG A 152 8.15 -5.03 -8.65
N ASN A 153 7.88 -3.79 -9.05
CA ASN A 153 6.53 -3.25 -9.19
C ASN A 153 5.72 -3.18 -7.88
N LEU A 154 6.38 -3.27 -6.72
CA LEU A 154 5.74 -3.05 -5.44
C LEU A 154 5.35 -1.56 -5.31
N THR A 155 4.09 -1.29 -5.03
CA THR A 155 3.53 0.07 -4.97
C THR A 155 3.31 0.54 -3.54
N VAL A 156 3.12 1.83 -3.35
CA VAL A 156 2.78 2.39 -2.03
C VAL A 156 1.47 1.83 -1.44
N VAL A 157 0.51 1.39 -2.26
CA VAL A 157 -0.71 0.71 -1.78
C VAL A 157 -0.42 -0.69 -1.26
N MET A 158 0.50 -1.42 -1.88
CA MET A 158 0.99 -2.71 -1.39
C MET A 158 1.78 -2.54 -0.09
N LEU A 159 2.60 -1.49 0.01
CA LEU A 159 3.33 -1.16 1.24
C LEU A 159 2.38 -0.86 2.40
N ALA A 160 1.37 0.00 2.19
CA ALA A 160 0.37 0.31 3.22
C ALA A 160 -0.43 -0.93 3.65
N ALA A 161 -0.79 -1.79 2.69
CA ALA A 161 -1.48 -3.05 2.94
C ALA A 161 -0.63 -4.03 3.79
N GLY A 162 0.65 -4.19 3.43
CA GLY A 162 1.59 -5.06 4.14
C GLY A 162 2.05 -4.55 5.50
N LEU A 163 1.84 -3.26 5.81
CA LEU A 163 2.08 -2.67 7.13
C LEU A 163 0.80 -2.61 7.98
N GLY A 164 -0.36 -2.99 7.44
CA GLY A 164 -1.65 -2.91 8.14
C GLY A 164 -2.08 -1.46 8.44
N GLN A 165 -1.63 -0.51 7.63
CA GLN A 165 -1.89 0.92 7.83
C GLN A 165 -3.19 1.34 7.11
N ASP A 166 -4.31 0.95 7.70
CA ASP A 166 -5.65 1.11 7.13
C ASP A 166 -5.98 2.51 6.62
N ASP A 167 -5.59 3.57 7.35
CA ASP A 167 -5.92 4.95 6.98
C ASP A 167 -5.14 5.42 5.74
N TYR A 168 -3.87 5.02 5.63
CA TYR A 168 -3.05 5.26 4.44
C TYR A 168 -3.58 4.48 3.26
N LEU A 169 -3.95 3.22 3.49
CA LEU A 169 -4.55 2.35 2.49
C LEU A 169 -5.84 2.93 1.93
N ARG A 170 -6.78 3.36 2.77
CA ARG A 170 -8.02 4.02 2.32
C ARG A 170 -7.73 5.29 1.52
N ALA A 171 -6.88 6.17 2.04
CA ALA A 171 -6.54 7.42 1.35
C ALA A 171 -5.91 7.18 -0.04
N LEU A 172 -5.02 6.19 -0.17
CA LEU A 172 -4.46 5.80 -1.47
C LEU A 172 -5.53 5.29 -2.43
N LEU A 173 -6.45 4.45 -1.95
CA LEU A 173 -7.54 3.92 -2.77
C LEU A 173 -8.51 5.02 -3.21
N ASP A 174 -8.85 5.95 -2.31
CA ASP A 174 -9.69 7.11 -2.60
C ASP A 174 -9.03 8.04 -3.63
N ALA A 175 -7.70 8.13 -3.61
CA ALA A 175 -6.92 8.86 -4.61
C ALA A 175 -6.74 8.13 -5.95
N GLY A 176 -7.23 6.89 -6.07
CA GLY A 176 -7.17 6.12 -7.33
C GLY A 176 -5.99 5.15 -7.45
N ALA A 177 -5.40 4.69 -6.34
CA ALA A 177 -4.44 3.60 -6.37
C ALA A 177 -5.05 2.32 -6.96
N ASN A 178 -4.33 1.67 -7.89
CA ASN A 178 -4.77 0.42 -8.49
C ASN A 178 -4.49 -0.76 -7.55
N ARG A 179 -5.52 -1.19 -6.82
CA ARG A 179 -5.46 -2.34 -5.91
C ARG A 179 -5.16 -3.69 -6.58
N ASN A 180 -5.37 -3.79 -7.90
CA ASN A 180 -5.23 -5.04 -8.67
C ASN A 180 -3.88 -5.13 -9.41
N ARG A 181 -2.99 -4.12 -9.27
CA ARG A 181 -1.65 -4.22 -9.82
C ARG A 181 -0.91 -5.38 -9.14
N LEU A 182 -0.09 -6.08 -9.91
CA LEU A 182 0.66 -7.24 -9.46
C LEU A 182 2.16 -6.93 -9.49
N THR A 183 2.89 -7.46 -8.52
CA THR A 183 4.35 -7.50 -8.56
C THR A 183 4.84 -8.40 -9.69
N SER A 184 6.14 -8.32 -9.98
CA SER A 184 6.72 -8.98 -11.15
C SER A 184 7.03 -10.45 -10.89
N ARG A 185 7.77 -10.76 -9.82
CA ARG A 185 8.31 -12.09 -9.52
C ARG A 185 7.22 -12.98 -8.93
N ASP A 186 6.65 -12.54 -7.81
CA ASP A 186 5.73 -13.36 -7.00
C ASP A 186 4.27 -13.14 -7.42
N ARG A 187 4.02 -12.23 -8.37
CA ARG A 187 2.69 -11.94 -8.93
C ARG A 187 1.68 -11.50 -7.87
N MET A 188 2.15 -10.83 -6.81
CA MET A 188 1.32 -10.45 -5.67
C MET A 188 0.59 -9.13 -5.88
N SER A 189 -0.68 -9.11 -5.53
CA SER A 189 -1.48 -7.89 -5.38
C SER A 189 -1.30 -7.29 -3.97
N ALA A 190 -1.89 -6.10 -3.75
CA ALA A 190 -1.99 -5.55 -2.41
C ALA A 190 -2.79 -6.46 -1.46
N LEU A 191 -3.78 -7.21 -1.98
CA LEU A 191 -4.59 -8.13 -1.19
C LEU A 191 -3.77 -9.36 -0.76
N ASP A 192 -2.93 -9.88 -1.65
CA ASP A 192 -2.05 -11.01 -1.34
C ASP A 192 -1.00 -10.61 -0.29
N ILE A 193 -0.42 -9.41 -0.41
CA ILE A 193 0.54 -8.91 0.58
C ILE A 193 -0.12 -8.70 1.95
N ALA A 194 -1.33 -8.12 2.00
CA ALA A 194 -2.09 -7.99 3.26
C ALA A 194 -2.36 -9.35 3.91
N ALA A 195 -2.64 -10.37 3.11
CA ALA A 195 -2.87 -11.72 3.59
C ALA A 195 -1.61 -12.39 4.17
N GLU A 196 -0.50 -12.35 3.43
CA GLU A 196 0.77 -12.96 3.85
C GLU A 196 1.38 -12.26 5.08
N THR A 197 1.02 -11.00 5.30
CA THR A 197 1.43 -10.21 6.48
C THR A 197 0.42 -10.28 7.63
N GLY A 198 -0.73 -10.95 7.46
CA GLY A 198 -1.73 -11.15 8.51
C GLY A 198 -2.62 -9.94 8.80
N HIS A 199 -2.70 -8.97 7.90
CA HIS A 199 -3.50 -7.75 8.06
C HIS A 199 -4.90 -7.91 7.48
N TRP A 200 -5.77 -8.65 8.19
CA TRP A 200 -7.14 -8.94 7.74
C TRP A 200 -7.98 -7.69 7.44
N ARG A 201 -7.78 -6.60 8.19
CA ARG A 201 -8.54 -5.36 8.02
C ARG A 201 -8.16 -4.65 6.72
N ALA A 202 -6.87 -4.65 6.38
CA ALA A 202 -6.39 -4.21 5.07
C ALA A 202 -6.98 -5.09 3.95
N ALA A 203 -7.04 -6.41 4.14
CA ALA A 203 -7.68 -7.33 3.19
C ALA A 203 -9.17 -7.01 2.97
N GLN A 204 -9.95 -6.75 4.03
CA GLN A 204 -11.34 -6.30 3.89
C GLN A 204 -11.46 -4.99 3.09
N ILE A 205 -10.63 -3.99 3.37
CA ILE A 205 -10.62 -2.71 2.64
C ILE A 205 -10.38 -2.95 1.14
N LEU A 206 -9.42 -3.82 0.82
CA LEU A 206 -9.04 -4.16 -0.56
C LEU A 206 -10.12 -4.97 -1.28
N LEU A 207 -10.91 -5.79 -0.58
CA LEU A 207 -12.09 -6.45 -1.12
C LEU A 207 -13.28 -5.51 -1.38
N GLY A 208 -13.20 -4.26 -0.93
CA GLY A 208 -14.30 -3.29 -1.02
C GLY A 208 -15.24 -3.31 0.18
N GLY A 209 -14.85 -3.99 1.26
CA GLY A 209 -15.59 -4.07 2.52
C GLY A 209 -15.79 -5.50 2.99
N GLY A 210 -16.65 -5.61 4.00
CA GLY A 210 -17.00 -6.84 4.69
C GLY A 210 -17.79 -6.49 5.93
N PRO A 211 -18.54 -7.44 6.51
CA PRO A 211 -19.17 -7.20 7.79
C PRO A 211 -18.07 -6.98 8.85
N PRO A 212 -18.26 -6.05 9.79
CA PRO A 212 -17.34 -5.88 10.89
C PRO A 212 -17.41 -7.13 11.81
N PRO A 213 -16.29 -7.54 12.45
CA PRO A 213 -16.23 -8.83 13.16
C PRO A 213 -17.14 -8.95 14.38
N ASP A 214 -17.55 -7.83 14.96
CA ASP A 214 -18.54 -7.74 16.03
C ASP A 214 -19.95 -8.10 15.52
N GLN A 215 -20.29 -7.69 14.29
CA GLN A 215 -21.55 -8.01 13.63
C GLN A 215 -21.58 -9.44 13.10
N LEU A 216 -20.55 -9.89 12.39
CA LEU A 216 -20.49 -11.23 11.79
C LEU A 216 -19.05 -11.73 11.69
N ARG A 217 -18.78 -12.90 12.28
CA ARG A 217 -17.50 -13.61 12.11
C ARG A 217 -17.67 -15.11 12.27
N LEU A 218 -16.66 -15.85 11.85
CA LEU A 218 -16.48 -17.26 12.16
C LEU A 218 -15.36 -17.44 13.18
N GLU A 219 -15.57 -18.33 14.15
CA GLU A 219 -14.55 -18.75 15.10
C GLU A 219 -14.30 -20.24 14.92
N ILE A 220 -13.05 -20.61 14.66
CA ILE A 220 -12.60 -21.98 14.46
C ILE A 220 -11.72 -22.35 15.64
N SER A 221 -12.16 -23.35 16.42
CA SER A 221 -11.36 -23.93 17.49
C SER A 221 -10.65 -25.18 16.97
N LEU A 222 -9.33 -25.11 16.84
CA LEU A 222 -8.46 -26.23 16.52
C LEU A 222 -8.46 -27.26 17.65
N ALA A 223 -8.49 -26.82 18.91
CA ALA A 223 -8.52 -27.72 20.06
C ALA A 223 -9.83 -28.52 20.15
N LEU A 224 -10.97 -27.87 19.88
CA LEU A 224 -12.29 -28.50 19.98
C LEU A 224 -12.77 -29.11 18.66
N GLN A 225 -12.04 -28.90 17.55
CA GLN A 225 -12.47 -29.31 16.20
C GLN A 225 -13.90 -28.80 15.87
N ARG A 226 -14.14 -27.51 16.10
CA ARG A 226 -15.46 -26.88 15.92
C ARG A 226 -15.38 -25.52 15.25
N VAL A 227 -16.43 -25.20 14.51
CA VAL A 227 -16.67 -23.87 13.95
C VAL A 227 -17.92 -23.27 14.57
N ALA A 228 -17.86 -22.00 14.96
CA ALA A 228 -18.99 -21.21 15.41
C ALA A 228 -19.21 -20.02 14.47
N LEU A 229 -20.47 -19.80 14.08
CA LEU A 229 -20.90 -18.57 13.45
C LEU A 229 -21.38 -17.62 14.55
N VAL A 230 -20.73 -16.47 14.65
CA VAL A 230 -21.05 -15.45 15.65
C VAL A 230 -21.74 -14.28 14.95
N LYS A 231 -22.91 -13.90 15.45
CA LYS A 231 -23.66 -12.71 15.01
C LYS A 231 -23.87 -11.79 16.20
N ASN A 232 -23.47 -10.52 16.08
CA ASN A 232 -23.59 -9.52 17.14
C ASN A 232 -23.04 -10.02 18.49
N GLY A 233 -21.85 -10.64 18.46
CA GLY A 233 -21.21 -11.23 19.63
C GLY A 233 -21.80 -12.56 20.15
N VAL A 234 -22.93 -13.05 19.59
CA VAL A 234 -23.59 -14.28 20.05
C VAL A 234 -23.33 -15.44 19.07
N PRO A 235 -22.84 -16.61 19.54
CA PRO A 235 -22.75 -17.81 18.70
C PRO A 235 -24.15 -18.31 18.31
N VAL A 236 -24.54 -18.14 17.05
CA VAL A 236 -25.88 -18.50 16.53
C VAL A 236 -25.93 -19.85 15.84
N TYR A 237 -24.77 -20.42 15.48
CA TYR A 237 -24.67 -21.75 14.89
C TYR A 237 -23.31 -22.36 15.22
N ARG A 238 -23.28 -23.67 15.46
CA ARG A 238 -22.05 -24.44 15.73
C ARG A 238 -22.08 -25.75 14.96
N THR A 239 -20.94 -26.14 14.43
CA THR A 239 -20.73 -27.44 13.78
C THR A 239 -19.39 -28.03 14.18
N GLN A 240 -19.23 -29.34 14.04
CA GLN A 240 -17.91 -29.96 14.03
C GLN A 240 -17.15 -29.58 12.76
N CYS A 241 -15.82 -29.67 12.81
CA CYS A 241 -14.94 -29.59 11.66
C CYS A 241 -13.74 -30.53 11.82
N SER A 242 -13.01 -30.80 10.75
CA SER A 242 -11.73 -31.51 10.81
C SER A 242 -10.64 -30.67 10.17
N THR A 243 -9.63 -30.32 10.96
CA THR A 243 -8.55 -29.41 10.56
C THR A 243 -7.27 -30.15 10.18
N GLY A 244 -6.19 -29.41 9.93
CA GLY A 244 -4.91 -29.95 9.49
C GLY A 244 -4.23 -30.87 10.49
N ARG A 245 -3.81 -32.06 10.04
CA ARG A 245 -3.05 -33.04 10.82
C ARG A 245 -1.60 -32.58 11.09
N PRO A 246 -0.86 -33.21 12.01
CA PRO A 246 0.57 -32.93 12.18
C PRO A 246 1.33 -32.99 10.84
N GLY A 247 2.18 -31.98 10.59
CA GLY A 247 2.88 -31.80 9.30
C GLY A 247 2.08 -31.03 8.25
N TYR A 248 0.77 -30.83 8.45
CA TYR A 248 -0.12 -30.04 7.61
C TYR A 248 -1.06 -29.17 8.47
N SER A 249 -0.55 -28.60 9.56
CA SER A 249 -1.35 -27.87 10.53
C SER A 249 -2.10 -26.70 9.89
N THR A 250 -3.38 -26.55 10.21
CA THR A 250 -4.15 -25.36 9.81
C THR A 250 -3.52 -24.11 10.43
N LYS A 251 -3.29 -23.08 9.61
CA LYS A 251 -2.71 -21.81 10.05
C LYS A 251 -3.63 -21.14 11.08
N ARG A 252 -3.04 -20.67 12.19
CA ARG A 252 -3.72 -19.88 13.23
C ARG A 252 -3.68 -18.40 12.86
N GLY A 253 -4.64 -17.63 13.37
CA GLY A 253 -4.70 -16.18 13.15
C GLY A 253 -6.06 -15.71 12.65
N GLU A 254 -6.09 -14.48 12.15
CA GLU A 254 -7.28 -13.83 11.63
C GLU A 254 -7.21 -13.76 10.11
N PHE A 255 -8.24 -14.25 9.46
CA PHE A 255 -8.34 -14.36 8.01
C PHE A 255 -9.63 -13.75 7.50
N VAL A 256 -9.71 -13.53 6.20
CA VAL A 256 -10.91 -13.02 5.52
C VAL A 256 -11.37 -13.99 4.46
N ILE A 257 -12.66 -14.22 4.32
CA ILE A 257 -13.19 -14.98 3.19
C ILE A 257 -13.01 -14.15 1.90
N THR A 258 -12.07 -14.51 1.03
CA THR A 258 -11.73 -13.70 -0.16
C THR A 258 -12.47 -14.12 -1.42
N ASN A 259 -12.71 -15.42 -1.58
CA ASN A 259 -13.49 -15.94 -2.70
C ASN A 259 -14.23 -17.21 -2.32
N LYS A 260 -15.24 -17.55 -3.13
CA LYS A 260 -16.11 -18.69 -2.94
C LYS A 260 -16.30 -19.44 -4.24
N GLU A 261 -16.09 -20.74 -4.21
CA GLU A 261 -16.19 -21.63 -5.36
C GLU A 261 -17.05 -22.84 -5.01
N ARG A 262 -18.23 -22.95 -5.61
CA ARG A 262 -19.15 -24.08 -5.34
C ARG A 262 -18.51 -25.41 -5.73
N TYR A 263 -17.82 -25.44 -6.86
CA TYR A 263 -17.17 -26.60 -7.45
C TYR A 263 -15.67 -26.34 -7.55
N HIS A 264 -14.98 -26.32 -6.40
CA HIS A 264 -13.53 -26.17 -6.37
C HIS A 264 -12.84 -27.53 -6.47
N ARG A 265 -11.74 -27.57 -7.22
CA ARG A 265 -10.82 -28.71 -7.23
C ARG A 265 -9.43 -28.22 -6.90
N SER A 266 -8.80 -28.83 -5.91
CA SER A 266 -7.46 -28.44 -5.47
C SER A 266 -6.46 -28.57 -6.60
N THR A 267 -5.64 -27.54 -6.80
CA THR A 267 -4.53 -27.55 -7.76
C THR A 267 -3.35 -28.42 -7.30
N ILE A 268 -3.18 -28.58 -5.98
CA ILE A 268 -2.05 -29.30 -5.37
C ILE A 268 -2.40 -30.78 -5.16
N TYR A 269 -3.61 -31.05 -4.66
CA TYR A 269 -4.02 -32.41 -4.29
C TYR A 269 -4.94 -33.08 -5.31
N HIS A 270 -5.43 -32.32 -6.30
CA HIS A 270 -6.34 -32.81 -7.36
C HIS A 270 -7.64 -33.45 -6.85
N VAL A 271 -8.05 -33.12 -5.62
CA VAL A 271 -9.30 -33.56 -4.98
C VAL A 271 -10.38 -32.48 -5.01
N ASP A 272 -11.63 -32.90 -5.07
CA ASP A 272 -12.78 -32.01 -5.02
C ASP A 272 -12.99 -31.46 -3.62
N MET A 273 -13.31 -30.17 -3.56
CA MET A 273 -13.55 -29.40 -2.33
C MET A 273 -14.84 -28.60 -2.50
N PRO A 274 -16.02 -29.23 -2.39
CA PRO A 274 -17.29 -28.55 -2.64
C PRO A 274 -17.53 -27.41 -1.64
N TYR A 275 -18.18 -26.33 -2.11
CA TYR A 275 -18.46 -25.13 -1.31
C TYR A 275 -17.20 -24.50 -0.70
N PHE A 276 -16.11 -24.45 -1.46
CA PHE A 276 -14.85 -23.90 -1.01
C PHE A 276 -14.96 -22.39 -0.74
N MET A 277 -14.46 -21.98 0.42
CA MET A 277 -14.35 -20.59 0.82
C MET A 277 -12.89 -20.33 1.22
N ARG A 278 -12.17 -19.55 0.42
CA ARG A 278 -10.74 -19.29 0.59
C ARG A 278 -10.49 -18.33 1.76
N LEU A 279 -9.46 -18.58 2.54
CA LEU A 279 -9.03 -17.71 3.63
C LEU A 279 -7.84 -16.85 3.19
N SER A 280 -8.06 -15.54 3.13
CA SER A 280 -7.10 -14.49 2.80
C SER A 280 -6.29 -14.75 1.51
N CYS A 281 -6.90 -15.23 0.42
CA CYS A 281 -6.16 -15.56 -0.82
C CYS A 281 -5.05 -16.63 -0.65
N LEU A 282 -4.91 -17.22 0.54
CA LEU A 282 -3.91 -18.22 0.83
C LEU A 282 -4.30 -19.57 0.22
N ASP A 283 -3.39 -20.51 0.36
CA ASP A 283 -3.45 -21.89 -0.12
C ASP A 283 -4.44 -22.79 0.64
N PHE A 284 -5.20 -22.26 1.58
CA PHE A 284 -6.16 -23.03 2.39
C PHE A 284 -7.52 -22.33 2.55
N GLY A 285 -8.52 -23.11 2.96
CA GLY A 285 -9.88 -22.62 3.11
C GLY A 285 -10.79 -23.58 3.87
N MET A 286 -12.07 -23.23 3.89
CA MET A 286 -13.15 -24.04 4.45
C MET A 286 -13.92 -24.70 3.31
N HIS A 287 -14.27 -25.98 3.42
CA HIS A 287 -15.06 -26.67 2.39
C HIS A 287 -15.76 -27.93 2.95
N ALA A 288 -16.72 -28.46 2.20
CA ALA A 288 -17.34 -29.74 2.51
C ALA A 288 -16.34 -30.90 2.35
N GLY A 289 -16.37 -31.86 3.26
CA GLY A 289 -15.56 -33.07 3.16
C GLY A 289 -15.75 -34.00 4.35
N TYR A 290 -14.95 -35.07 4.40
CA TYR A 290 -14.97 -35.99 5.53
C TYR A 290 -14.54 -35.28 6.82
N VAL A 291 -15.36 -35.35 7.87
CA VAL A 291 -15.12 -34.73 9.17
C VAL A 291 -14.81 -35.81 10.20
N ALA A 292 -13.53 -35.98 10.49
CA ALA A 292 -13.08 -36.78 11.62
C ALA A 292 -13.26 -36.01 12.94
N ASP A 293 -13.25 -36.72 14.05
CA ASP A 293 -13.22 -36.18 15.42
C ASP A 293 -11.84 -35.65 15.86
N HIS A 294 -10.87 -35.67 14.94
CA HIS A 294 -9.50 -35.20 15.14
C HIS A 294 -8.97 -34.48 13.88
N PRO A 295 -7.86 -33.73 13.98
CA PRO A 295 -7.23 -33.11 12.84
C PRO A 295 -6.75 -34.16 11.83
N ALA A 296 -7.30 -34.14 10.62
CA ALA A 296 -7.05 -35.17 9.60
C ALA A 296 -6.95 -34.61 8.17
N SER A 297 -7.03 -33.29 7.97
CA SER A 297 -6.89 -32.66 6.65
C SER A 297 -5.44 -32.31 6.32
N HIS A 298 -5.20 -31.78 5.12
CA HIS A 298 -3.93 -31.18 4.69
C HIS A 298 -3.89 -29.66 4.89
N GLY A 299 -4.48 -29.16 5.98
CA GLY A 299 -4.45 -27.74 6.35
C GLY A 299 -5.79 -27.01 6.16
N CYS A 300 -6.63 -27.47 5.22
CA CYS A 300 -7.99 -26.94 5.07
C CYS A 300 -8.91 -27.31 6.24
N ILE A 301 -9.97 -26.55 6.46
CA ILE A 301 -11.01 -26.85 7.45
C ILE A 301 -12.15 -27.58 6.74
N ARG A 302 -12.27 -28.89 6.99
CA ARG A 302 -13.36 -29.70 6.45
C ARG A 302 -14.60 -29.58 7.32
N LEU A 303 -15.74 -29.43 6.68
CA LEU A 303 -17.05 -29.25 7.30
C LEU A 303 -18.03 -30.32 6.83
N PRO A 304 -19.06 -30.63 7.65
CA PRO A 304 -20.23 -31.36 7.16
C PRO A 304 -20.85 -30.62 5.98
N GLU A 305 -21.41 -31.34 5.02
CA GLU A 305 -21.86 -30.76 3.75
C GLU A 305 -23.00 -29.73 3.93
N ASP A 306 -23.91 -29.98 4.85
CA ASP A 306 -24.99 -29.06 5.23
C ASP A 306 -24.43 -27.76 5.82
N ALA A 307 -23.45 -27.86 6.72
CA ALA A 307 -22.78 -26.70 7.32
C ALA A 307 -21.98 -25.90 6.27
N ALA A 308 -21.23 -26.58 5.40
CA ALA A 308 -20.48 -25.95 4.32
C ALA A 308 -21.41 -25.17 3.38
N ARG A 309 -22.52 -25.78 2.96
CA ARG A 309 -23.55 -25.15 2.11
C ARG A 309 -24.17 -23.93 2.79
N LYS A 310 -24.48 -24.03 4.09
CA LYS A 310 -25.01 -22.93 4.89
C LYS A 310 -24.04 -21.75 4.93
N PHE A 311 -22.78 -21.98 5.31
CA PHE A 311 -21.76 -20.94 5.35
C PHE A 311 -21.48 -20.35 3.97
N PHE A 312 -21.45 -21.18 2.93
CA PHE A 312 -21.28 -20.72 1.56
C PHE A 312 -22.38 -19.73 1.16
N SER A 313 -23.63 -20.03 1.51
CA SER A 313 -24.79 -19.18 1.17
C SER A 313 -24.94 -17.94 2.05
N GLU A 314 -24.69 -18.04 3.35
CA GLU A 314 -25.06 -16.99 4.31
C GLU A 314 -23.95 -15.99 4.62
N ILE A 315 -22.69 -16.37 4.38
CA ILE A 315 -21.54 -15.56 4.80
C ILE A 315 -21.03 -14.77 3.60
N PRO A 316 -20.94 -13.44 3.61
CA PRO A 316 -20.39 -12.69 2.48
C PRO A 316 -18.85 -12.83 2.39
N VAL A 317 -18.30 -12.60 1.19
CA VAL A 317 -16.89 -12.25 1.02
C VAL A 317 -16.57 -11.05 1.90
N GLY A 318 -15.37 -11.02 2.48
CA GLY A 318 -14.99 -10.03 3.48
C GLY A 318 -15.27 -10.48 4.92
N THR A 319 -15.99 -11.58 5.17
CA THR A 319 -16.22 -12.02 6.57
C THR A 319 -14.94 -12.50 7.22
N VAL A 320 -14.69 -12.07 8.47
CA VAL A 320 -13.53 -12.48 9.25
C VAL A 320 -13.70 -13.89 9.81
N VAL A 321 -12.61 -14.66 9.76
CA VAL A 321 -12.48 -16.00 10.31
C VAL A 321 -11.29 -16.03 11.26
N THR A 322 -11.56 -16.26 12.55
CA THR A 322 -10.53 -16.40 13.57
C THR A 322 -10.24 -17.87 13.81
N VAL A 323 -8.98 -18.29 13.70
CA VAL A 323 -8.53 -19.68 13.91
C VAL A 323 -7.62 -19.76 15.14
N GLN A 324 -8.05 -20.51 16.16
CA GLN A 324 -7.44 -20.56 17.49
C GLN A 324 -7.46 -21.95 18.14
#